data_AF-A0A920T0G5-F1
#
_entry.id   AF-A0A920T0G5-F1
#
_cell.length_a   1.000
_cell.length_b   1.000
_cell.length_c   1.000
_cell.angle_alpha   90.00
_cell.angle_beta   90.00
_cell.angle_gamma   90.00
#
_symmetry.space_group_name_H-M   'P 1'
#
loop_
_entity.id
_entity.type
_entity.pdbx_description
1 polymer ?
#
loop_
_entity_poly.entity_id
_entity_poly.type
_entity_poly.pdbx_seq_one_letter_code
_entity_poly.pdbx_strand_id
1 'polypeptide(L)'
;MRWSDYLNAEEYELPEGGDYFGIKADELAKSTGNARAANMVSIGAVANLIDFDLGQIDAFITQRFTRGRAGDDEIIAGNIKAVRLGAEVATDAGF
;
A
#
# COMPACT_ATOMS: atom_id res chain seq x y z
N MET A 1 15.36 -31.66 2.52
CA MET A 1 14.54 -30.50 2.10
C MET A 1 15.29 -29.25 2.52
N ARG A 2 15.80 -28.45 1.58
CA ARG A 2 16.70 -27.33 1.85
C ARG A 2 15.88 -26.04 1.80
N TRP A 3 16.06 -25.17 2.79
CA TRP A 3 15.36 -23.90 3.00
C TRP A 3 15.78 -22.79 2.00
N SER A 4 16.04 -23.12 0.73
CA SER A 4 16.60 -22.16 -0.25
C SER A 4 15.58 -21.50 -1.17
N ASP A 5 14.32 -21.91 -1.13
CA ASP A 5 13.31 -21.38 -2.05
C ASP A 5 12.61 -20.18 -1.40
N TYR A 6 13.37 -19.12 -1.12
CA TYR A 6 12.77 -17.81 -0.87
C TYR A 6 12.13 -17.38 -2.20
N LEU A 7 10.79 -17.30 -2.23
CA LEU A 7 10.04 -16.72 -3.34
C LEU A 7 10.50 -15.27 -3.53
N ASN A 8 11.38 -15.04 -4.50
CA ASN A 8 11.73 -13.72 -4.94
C ASN A 8 10.61 -13.27 -5.88
N ALA A 9 9.81 -12.28 -5.49
CA ALA A 9 8.70 -11.79 -6.32
C ALA A 9 9.20 -11.29 -7.70
N GLU A 10 10.49 -10.96 -7.80
CA GLU A 10 11.16 -10.58 -9.05
C GLU A 10 11.41 -11.76 -10.01
N GLU A 11 11.33 -13.01 -9.53
CA GLU A 11 11.50 -14.24 -10.32
C GLU A 11 10.17 -14.95 -10.61
N TYR A 12 9.04 -14.35 -10.21
CA TYR A 12 7.72 -14.93 -10.45
C TYR A 12 7.24 -14.60 -11.87
N GLU A 13 7.03 -15.63 -12.67
CA GLU A 13 6.39 -15.49 -13.98
C GLU A 13 4.87 -15.35 -13.79
N LEU A 14 4.32 -14.25 -14.30
CA LEU A 14 2.88 -14.02 -14.27
C LEU A 14 2.18 -14.98 -15.25
N PRO A 15 1.05 -15.61 -14.87
CA PRO A 15 0.24 -16.40 -15.78
C PRO A 15 -0.22 -15.62 -17.01
N GLU A 16 -0.43 -16.28 -18.14
CA GLU A 16 -1.01 -15.64 -19.32
C GLU A 16 -2.47 -15.23 -19.11
N GLY A 17 -2.87 -14.09 -19.70
CA GLY A 17 -4.27 -13.69 -19.85
C GLY A 17 -4.92 -13.01 -18.63
N GLY A 18 -4.14 -12.58 -17.64
CA GLY A 18 -4.64 -11.75 -16.53
C GLY A 18 -4.12 -10.32 -16.57
N ASP A 19 -4.84 -9.44 -15.87
CA ASP A 19 -4.43 -8.06 -15.64
C ASP A 19 -3.63 -7.96 -14.34
N TYR A 20 -2.34 -7.66 -14.46
CA TYR A 20 -1.40 -7.64 -13.35
C TYR A 20 -0.59 -6.36 -13.35
N PHE A 21 -0.30 -5.86 -12.17
CA PHE A 21 0.72 -4.84 -11.97
C PHE A 21 1.49 -5.11 -10.67
N GLY A 22 2.79 -4.80 -10.70
CA GLY A 22 3.66 -4.91 -9.53
C GLY A 22 3.66 -3.61 -8.72
N ILE A 23 3.77 -3.74 -7.40
CA ILE A 23 3.89 -2.58 -6.50
C ILE A 23 5.08 -2.79 -5.57
N LYS A 24 6.01 -1.83 -5.58
CA LYS A 24 7.12 -1.78 -4.62
C LYS A 24 6.68 -1.16 -3.29
N ALA A 25 5.78 -1.84 -2.58
CA ALA A 25 5.07 -1.29 -1.43
C ALA A 25 6.00 -0.80 -0.31
N ASP A 26 7.07 -1.53 -0.02
CA ASP A 26 8.05 -1.14 1.01
C ASP A 26 8.84 0.12 0.64
N GLU A 27 9.19 0.29 -0.64
CA GLU A 27 9.89 1.49 -1.11
C GLU A 27 8.96 2.71 -1.05
N LEU A 28 7.71 2.55 -1.50
CA LEU A 28 6.70 3.59 -1.45
C LEU A 28 6.40 4.00 0.00
N ALA A 29 6.25 3.05 0.92
CA ALA A 29 6.03 3.33 2.34
C ALA A 29 7.21 4.10 2.97
N LYS A 30 8.46 3.77 2.63
CA LYS A 30 9.63 4.53 3.10
C LYS A 30 9.57 6.00 2.68
N SER A 31 9.06 6.29 1.48
CA SER A 31 8.92 7.67 0.97
C SER A 31 7.86 8.52 1.70
N THR A 32 7.00 7.91 2.53
CA THR A 32 5.96 8.62 3.27
C THR A 32 6.40 9.10 4.64
N GLY A 33 7.61 8.74 5.08
CA GLY A 33 8.05 8.92 6.46
C GLY A 33 7.52 7.84 7.40
N ASN A 34 6.70 6.89 6.92
CA ASN A 34 6.26 5.73 7.67
C ASN A 34 6.61 4.43 6.91
N ALA A 35 7.84 3.96 7.10
CA ALA A 35 8.33 2.71 6.49
C ALA A 35 7.52 1.45 6.88
N ARG A 36 6.62 1.53 7.86
CA ARG A 36 5.73 0.42 8.26
C ARG A 36 4.40 0.43 7.49
N ALA A 37 4.16 1.40 6.61
CA ALA A 37 2.90 1.61 5.92
C ALA A 37 2.77 0.84 4.58
N ALA A 38 3.60 -0.17 4.33
CA ALA A 38 3.55 -0.95 3.08
C ALA A 38 2.16 -1.57 2.82
N ASN A 39 1.49 -2.03 3.88
CA ASN A 39 0.12 -2.53 3.79
C ASN A 39 -0.88 -1.45 3.32
N MET A 40 -0.69 -0.19 3.71
CA MET A 40 -1.54 0.91 3.28
C MET A 40 -1.35 1.22 1.80
N VAL A 41 -0.13 1.05 1.28
CA VAL A 41 0.12 1.13 -0.17
C VAL A 41 -0.69 0.07 -0.91
N SER A 42 -0.64 -1.19 -0.45
CA SER A 42 -1.45 -2.26 -1.06
C SER A 42 -2.96 -1.98 -0.97
N ILE A 43 -3.44 -1.47 0.17
CA ILE A 43 -4.85 -1.09 0.35
C ILE A 43 -5.26 0.00 -0.63
N GLY A 44 -4.44 1.04 -0.79
CA GLY A 44 -4.73 2.13 -1.73
C GLY A 44 -4.85 1.67 -3.17
N ALA A 45 -3.95 0.76 -3.58
CA ALA A 45 -4.01 0.19 -4.92
C ALA A 45 -5.30 -0.60 -5.13
N VAL A 46 -5.64 -1.51 -4.22
CA VAL A 46 -6.88 -2.31 -4.32
C VAL A 46 -8.12 -1.42 -4.27
N ALA A 47 -8.13 -0.38 -3.43
CA ALA A 47 -9.24 0.55 -3.33
C ALA A 47 -9.52 1.27 -4.66
N ASN A 48 -8.47 1.66 -5.40
CA ASN A 48 -8.60 2.24 -6.74
C ASN A 48 -9.26 1.27 -7.72
N LEU A 49 -8.81 0.00 -7.73
CA LEU A 49 -9.32 -1.04 -8.63
C LEU A 49 -10.82 -1.30 -8.50
N ILE A 50 -11.38 -1.05 -7.31
CA ILE A 50 -12.79 -1.31 -7.01
C ILE A 50 -13.63 -0.03 -6.87
N ASP A 51 -13.07 1.13 -7.24
CA ASP A 51 -13.68 2.46 -7.10
C ASP A 51 -14.19 2.73 -5.67
N PHE A 52 -13.40 2.33 -4.68
CA PHE A 52 -13.73 2.57 -3.28
C PHE A 52 -13.41 4.00 -2.87
N ASP A 53 -14.29 4.63 -2.09
CA ASP A 53 -14.07 5.98 -1.59
C ASP A 53 -12.87 6.03 -0.64
N LEU A 54 -11.78 6.56 -1.17
CA LEU A 54 -10.53 6.79 -0.48
C LEU A 54 -10.66 7.71 0.75
N GLY A 55 -11.69 8.56 0.83
CA GLY A 55 -11.98 9.37 2.01
C GLY A 55 -12.48 8.54 3.20
N GLN A 56 -13.18 7.44 2.95
CA GLN A 56 -13.58 6.50 4.00
C GLN A 56 -12.37 5.77 4.61
N ILE A 57 -11.35 5.49 3.80
CA ILE A 57 -10.08 4.91 4.27
C ILE A 57 -9.33 5.91 5.15
N ASP A 58 -9.28 7.19 4.77
CA ASP A 58 -8.65 8.23 5.58
C ASP A 58 -9.33 8.37 6.95
N ALA A 59 -10.66 8.34 6.98
CA ALA A 59 -11.43 8.38 8.22
C ALA A 59 -11.13 7.17 9.11
N PHE A 60 -11.09 5.97 8.52
CA PHE A 60 -10.72 4.74 9.23
C PHE A 60 -9.30 4.81 9.80
N ILE A 61 -8.31 5.26 9.01
CA ILE A 61 -6.92 5.42 9.46
C ILE A 61 -6.85 6.40 10.62
N THR A 62 -7.50 7.55 10.48
CA THR A 62 -7.54 8.58 11.53
C THR A 62 -8.11 8.00 12.83
N GLN A 63 -9.27 7.34 12.77
CA GLN A 63 -9.87 6.69 13.94
C GLN A 63 -8.97 5.61 14.54
N ARG A 64 -8.34 4.79 13.70
CA ARG A 64 -7.56 3.63 14.11
C ARG A 64 -6.23 3.98 14.78
N PHE A 65 -5.66 5.14 14.42
CA PHE A 65 -4.34 5.58 14.91
C PHE A 65 -4.40 6.79 15.85
N THR A 66 -5.55 7.45 16.02
CA THR A 66 -5.77 8.41 17.10
C THR A 66 -5.83 7.68 18.44
N ARG A 67 -4.75 7.75 19.22
CA ARG A 67 -4.59 7.08 20.52
C ARG A 67 -4.32 8.06 21.66
N GLY A 68 -4.25 9.36 21.35
CA GLY A 68 -3.94 10.43 22.31
C GLY A 68 -2.47 10.48 22.69
N ARG A 69 -1.57 10.02 21.82
CA ARG A 69 -0.12 9.97 22.07
C ARG A 69 0.60 10.97 21.18
N ALA A 70 1.72 11.48 21.67
CA ALA A 70 2.66 12.21 20.81
C ALA A 70 3.13 11.28 19.68
N GLY A 71 3.06 11.75 18.43
CA GLY A 71 3.41 10.96 17.25
C GLY A 71 2.22 10.38 16.47
N ASP A 72 0.99 10.48 16.99
CA ASP A 72 -0.19 9.93 16.29
C ASP A 72 -0.42 10.66 14.95
N ASP A 73 -0.27 11.97 14.91
CA ASP A 73 -0.50 12.79 13.71
C ASP A 73 0.47 12.41 12.58
N GLU A 74 1.76 12.20 12.88
CA GLU A 74 2.74 11.76 11.88
C GLU A 74 2.45 10.34 11.37
N ILE A 75 2.00 9.45 12.26
CA ILE A 75 1.60 8.09 11.87
C ILE A 75 0.37 8.13 10.96
N ILE A 76 -0.63 8.93 11.30
CA ILE A 76 -1.85 9.11 10.51
C ILE A 76 -1.50 9.66 9.13
N ALA A 77 -0.75 10.76 9.08
CA ALA A 77 -0.33 11.39 7.83
C ALA A 77 0.48 10.42 6.95
N GLY A 78 1.42 9.68 7.54
CA GLY A 78 2.24 8.70 6.82
C GLY A 78 1.43 7.52 6.24
N ASN A 79 0.41 7.05 6.96
CA ASN A 79 -0.49 6.01 6.47
C ASN A 79 -1.42 6.52 5.36
N ILE A 80 -2.02 7.71 5.51
CA ILE A 80 -2.86 8.31 4.47
C ILE A 80 -2.07 8.53 3.19
N LYS A 81 -0.85 9.08 3.29
CA LYS A 81 0.04 9.26 2.14
C LYS A 81 0.37 7.93 1.45
N ALA A 82 0.56 6.86 2.23
CA ALA A 82 0.81 5.53 1.67
C ALA A 82 -0.40 4.99 0.88
N VAL A 83 -1.62 5.19 1.37
CA VAL A 83 -2.85 4.86 0.61
C VAL A 83 -2.89 5.63 -0.71
N ARG A 84 -2.59 6.94 -0.68
CA ARG A 84 -2.61 7.77 -1.90
C ARG A 84 -1.58 7.30 -2.93
N LEU A 85 -0.36 6.97 -2.51
CA LEU A 85 0.67 6.39 -3.40
C LEU A 85 0.24 5.04 -3.99
N GLY A 86 -0.43 4.20 -3.21
CA GLY A 86 -0.96 2.93 -3.71
C GLY A 86 -1.98 3.13 -4.83
N ALA A 87 -2.92 4.04 -4.63
CA ALA A 87 -3.95 4.37 -5.63
C ALA A 87 -3.36 4.98 -6.90
N GLU A 88 -2.38 5.88 -6.76
CA GLU A 88 -1.65 6.49 -7.87
C GLU A 88 -0.94 5.44 -8.73
N VAL A 89 -0.26 4.46 -8.11
CA VAL A 89 0.39 3.36 -8.85
C VAL A 89 -0.62 2.51 -9.64
N ALA A 90 -1.80 2.23 -9.07
CA ALA A 90 -2.84 1.50 -9.79
C ALA A 90 -3.35 2.30 -11.00
N THR A 91 -3.59 3.60 -10.83
CA THR A 91 -4.00 4.51 -11.91
C THR A 91 -2.95 4.57 -13.02
N ASP A 92 -1.68 4.74 -12.67
CA ASP A 92 -0.57 4.82 -13.63
C ASP A 92 -0.33 3.51 -14.37
N ALA A 93 -0.66 2.37 -13.74
CA ALA A 93 -0.65 1.06 -14.37
C ALA A 93 -1.82 0.82 -15.35
N GLY A 94 -2.76 1.77 -15.45
CA GLY A 94 -3.89 1.71 -16.37
C GLY A 94 -5.14 1.05 -15.80
N PHE A 95 -5.27 1.00 -14.46
CA PHE A 95 -6.42 0.45 -13.76
C PHE A 95 -7.26 1.52 -13.04
#